data_AF-W7BEQ8-F1
#
_entry.id   AF-W7BEQ8-F1
#
_cell.length_a   1.000
_cell.length_b   1.000
_cell.length_c   1.000
_cell.angle_alpha   90.00
_cell.angle_beta   90.00
_cell.angle_gamma   90.00
#
_symmetry.space_group_name_H-M   'P 1'
#
loop_
_entity.id
_entity.type
_entity.pdbx_description
1 polymer ?
#
loop_
_entity_poly.entity_id
_entity_poly.type
_entity_poly.pdbx_seq_one_letter_code
_entity_poly.pdbx_strand_id
1 'polypeptide(L)'
;MKLKMKKIMALIAVGLVSGLLVARPAAAAEMNFAVQAIIPGNQIDKSQTYFDLRMKPGQKQDIEVELRNDTKKRCYCRNSS
;
A
#
# COMPACT_ATOMS: atom_id res chain seq x y z
N MET A 1 -20.10 6.12 -52.97
CA MET A 1 -20.35 5.40 -51.69
C MET A 1 -19.09 4.74 -51.10
N LYS A 2 -18.32 3.96 -51.87
CA LYS A 2 -17.11 3.24 -51.39
C LYS A 2 -16.01 4.15 -50.79
N LEU A 3 -15.82 5.35 -51.33
CA LEU A 3 -14.80 6.30 -50.84
C LEU A 3 -15.15 6.93 -49.47
N LYS A 4 -16.46 7.12 -49.17
CA LYS A 4 -16.92 7.58 -47.85
C LYS A 4 -16.70 6.51 -46.78
N MET A 5 -16.98 5.24 -47.09
CA MET A 5 -16.74 4.13 -46.16
C MET A 5 -15.25 3.92 -45.86
N LYS A 6 -14.35 4.04 -46.86
CA LYS A 6 -12.90 3.94 -46.62
C LYS A 6 -12.37 5.02 -45.66
N LYS A 7 -12.89 6.26 -45.75
CA LYS A 7 -12.54 7.35 -44.83
C LYS A 7 -13.05 7.10 -43.42
N ILE A 8 -14.28 6.55 -43.28
CA ILE A 8 -14.85 6.17 -41.98
C ILE A 8 -14.01 5.05 -41.32
N MET A 9 -13.63 4.02 -42.07
CA MET A 9 -12.78 2.95 -41.57
C MET A 9 -11.38 3.46 -41.16
N ALA A 10 -10.81 4.39 -41.92
CA ALA A 10 -9.55 5.04 -41.56
C ALA A 10 -9.68 5.86 -40.26
N LEU A 11 -10.79 6.58 -40.06
CA LEU A 11 -11.03 7.35 -38.83
C LEU A 11 -11.19 6.44 -37.60
N ILE A 12 -11.87 5.31 -37.74
CA ILE A 12 -12.01 4.31 -36.66
C ILE A 12 -10.64 3.72 -36.31
N ALA A 13 -9.84 3.37 -37.31
CA ALA A 13 -8.50 2.85 -37.10
C ALA A 13 -7.59 3.86 -36.37
N VAL A 14 -7.65 5.14 -36.74
CA VAL A 14 -6.89 6.21 -36.07
C VAL A 14 -7.36 6.41 -34.63
N GLY A 15 -8.66 6.36 -34.37
CA GLY A 15 -9.21 6.46 -33.00
C GLY A 15 -8.81 5.28 -32.09
N LEU A 16 -8.70 4.07 -32.65
CA LEU A 16 -8.22 2.90 -31.91
C LEU A 16 -6.74 3.01 -31.56
N VAL A 17 -5.92 3.49 -32.50
CA VAL A 17 -4.47 3.67 -32.28
C VAL A 17 -4.18 4.81 -31.30
N SER A 18 -4.96 5.90 -31.33
CA SER A 18 -4.78 7.01 -30.39
C SER A 18 -5.07 6.61 -28.94
N GLY A 19 -6.06 5.73 -28.71
CA GLY A 19 -6.36 5.19 -27.37
C GLY A 19 -5.20 4.41 -26.76
N LEU A 20 -4.41 3.70 -27.57
CA LEU A 20 -3.24 2.94 -27.12
C LEU A 20 -2.06 3.85 -26.75
N LEU A 21 -1.94 5.03 -27.38
CA LEU A 21 -0.84 5.98 -27.14
C LEU A 21 -1.03 6.81 -25.86
N VAL A 22 -2.24 6.85 -25.30
CA VAL A 22 -2.57 7.65 -24.10
C VAL A 22 -2.57 6.81 -22.82
N ALA A 23 -2.33 5.49 -22.92
CA ALA A 23 -2.22 4.62 -21.76
C ALA A 23 -1.01 5.02 -20.91
N ARG A 24 -1.28 5.63 -19.75
CA ARG A 24 -0.26 5.95 -18.75
C ARG A 24 -0.12 4.77 -17.78
N PRO A 25 1.11 4.34 -17.44
CA PRO A 25 1.28 3.37 -16.38
C PRO A 25 0.77 3.96 -15.07
N ALA A 26 -0.13 3.24 -14.40
CA ALA A 26 -0.53 3.54 -13.04
C ALA A 26 0.44 2.84 -12.09
N ALA A 27 1.09 3.59 -11.19
CA ALA A 27 1.85 3.01 -10.10
C ALA A 27 0.93 2.86 -8.88
N ALA A 28 0.82 1.64 -8.35
CA ALA A 28 0.21 1.44 -7.05
C ALA A 28 1.16 1.95 -5.96
N ALA A 29 0.60 2.56 -4.91
CA ALA A 29 1.39 2.87 -3.72
C ALA A 29 1.83 1.56 -3.06
N GLU A 30 3.12 1.25 -3.15
CA GLU A 30 3.69 0.09 -2.49
C GLU A 30 3.89 0.42 -1.00
N MET A 31 3.34 -0.43 -0.11
CA MET A 31 3.60 -0.32 1.32
C MET A 31 5.03 -0.79 1.57
N ASN A 32 5.96 0.16 1.61
CA ASN A 32 7.40 -0.11 1.76
C ASN A 32 7.79 -0.64 3.15
N PHE A 33 6.93 -0.44 4.15
CA PHE A 33 7.17 -0.80 5.54
C PHE A 33 5.89 -1.29 6.20
N ALA A 34 6.03 -2.19 7.16
CA ALA A 34 4.93 -2.64 8.02
C ALA A 34 5.37 -2.59 9.49
N VAL A 35 4.48 -2.14 10.36
CA VAL A 35 4.65 -2.20 11.81
C VAL A 35 3.69 -3.25 12.34
N GLN A 36 4.22 -4.26 13.03
CA GLN A 36 3.43 -5.34 13.62
C GLN A 36 3.58 -5.29 15.14
N ALA A 37 2.46 -5.39 15.86
CA ALA A 37 2.47 -5.46 17.31
C ALA A 37 2.92 -6.85 17.76
N ILE A 38 3.87 -6.93 18.69
CA ILE A 38 4.20 -8.18 19.39
C ILE A 38 3.22 -8.28 20.56
N ILE A 39 2.16 -9.07 20.40
CA ILE A 39 1.04 -9.13 21.34
C ILE A 39 1.48 -9.78 22.66
N PRO A 40 1.49 -9.03 23.78
CA PRO A 40 1.97 -9.54 25.06
C PRO A 40 0.92 -10.41 25.77
N GLY A 41 1.35 -11.16 26.79
CA GLY A 41 0.51 -12.15 27.46
C GLY A 41 -0.73 -11.59 28.18
N ASN A 42 -0.72 -10.32 28.56
CA ASN A 42 -1.82 -9.64 29.26
C ASN A 42 -2.80 -8.90 28.33
N GLN A 43 -2.69 -9.10 27.02
CA GLN A 43 -3.68 -8.63 26.05
C GLN A 43 -5.06 -9.25 26.35
N ILE A 44 -6.12 -8.43 26.33
CA ILE A 44 -7.51 -8.88 26.57
C ILE A 44 -7.97 -9.80 25.44
N ASP A 45 -7.74 -9.38 24.19
CA ASP A 45 -8.03 -10.15 22.98
C ASP A 45 -6.79 -10.26 22.09
N LYS A 46 -6.27 -11.48 21.98
CA LYS A 46 -5.05 -11.80 21.21
C LYS A 46 -5.26 -11.83 19.70
N SER A 47 -6.50 -11.71 19.22
CA SER A 47 -6.79 -11.63 17.80
C SER A 47 -6.62 -10.22 17.23
N GLN A 48 -6.49 -9.21 18.10
CA GLN A 48 -6.34 -7.82 17.71
C GLN A 48 -4.90 -7.47 17.30
N THR A 49 -4.78 -6.52 16.37
CA THR A 49 -3.48 -5.99 15.90
C THR A 49 -3.05 -4.71 16.63
N TYR A 50 -3.80 -4.33 17.67
CA TYR A 50 -3.53 -3.17 18.53
C TYR A 50 -3.45 -3.60 19.99
N PHE A 51 -2.84 -2.76 20.82
CA PHE A 51 -2.65 -3.04 22.24
C PHE A 51 -3.92 -2.70 23.04
N ASP A 52 -4.47 -3.73 23.69
CA ASP A 52 -5.54 -3.63 24.70
C ASP A 52 -5.12 -4.48 25.89
N LEU A 53 -4.35 -3.85 26.78
CA LEU A 53 -3.61 -4.53 27.84
C LEU A 53 -4.37 -4.47 29.16
N ARG A 54 -4.53 -5.62 29.80
CA ARG A 54 -5.01 -5.70 31.18
C ARG A 54 -3.88 -5.37 32.15
N MET A 55 -3.86 -4.11 32.58
CA MET A 55 -2.85 -3.55 33.50
C MET A 55 -3.40 -3.35 34.91
N LYS A 56 -2.53 -3.38 35.91
CA LYS A 56 -2.84 -2.92 37.28
C LYS A 56 -2.50 -1.42 37.43
N PRO A 57 -3.15 -0.68 38.33
CA PRO A 57 -2.77 0.70 38.64
C PRO A 57 -1.27 0.80 39.00
N GLY A 58 -0.56 1.71 38.34
CA GLY A 58 0.89 1.92 38.55
C GLY A 58 1.82 0.90 37.87
N GLN A 59 1.29 -0.12 37.20
CA GLN A 59 2.11 -1.09 36.46
C GLN A 59 2.75 -0.44 35.24
N LYS A 60 4.05 -0.66 35.07
CA LYS A 60 4.81 -0.33 33.86
C LYS A 60 5.13 -1.60 33.10
N GLN A 61 5.10 -1.53 31.78
CA GLN A 61 5.44 -2.63 30.89
C GLN A 61 6.01 -2.04 29.61
N ASP A 62 7.14 -2.60 29.17
CA ASP A 62 7.69 -2.31 27.85
C ASP A 62 6.90 -3.10 26.82
N ILE A 63 6.56 -2.44 25.72
CA ILE A 63 5.88 -3.04 24.57
C ILE A 63 6.83 -3.12 23.39
N GLU A 64 6.71 -4.19 22.62
CA GLU A 64 7.56 -4.43 21.47
C GLU A 64 6.73 -4.38 20.19
N VAL A 65 7.35 -3.86 19.14
CA VAL A 65 6.80 -3.85 17.79
C VAL A 65 7.86 -4.33 16.82
N GLU A 66 7.46 -5.10 15.82
CA GLU A 66 8.32 -5.50 14.72
C GLU A 66 8.16 -4.51 13.57
N LEU A 67 9.26 -3.87 13.17
CA LEU A 67 9.32 -3.04 11.98
C LEU A 67 9.91 -3.84 10.83
N ARG A 68 9.09 -4.13 9.82
CA ARG A 68 9.49 -4.82 8.60
C ARG A 68 9.72 -3.81 7.48
N ASN A 69 10.86 -3.94 6.79
CA ASN A 69 11.21 -3.16 5.60
C ASN A 69 11.15 -4.06 4.36
N ASP A 70 10.20 -3.75 3.48
CA ASP A 70 9.93 -4.52 2.27
C ASP A 70 10.70 -3.98 1.05
N THR A 71 11.59 -3.01 1.26
CA THR A 71 12.41 -2.41 0.22
C THR A 71 13.87 -2.81 0.35
N LYS A 72 14.59 -2.73 -0.76
CA LYS A 72 16.06 -2.84 -0.79
C LYS A 72 16.76 -1.56 -0.30
N LYS A 73 16.01 -0.51 0.05
CA LYS A 73 16.54 0.77 0.52
C LYS A 73 16.77 0.70 2.04
N ARG A 74 17.80 1.37 2.54
CA ARG A 74 18.04 1.45 3.99
C ARG A 74 16.94 2.28 4.67
N CYS A 75 16.40 1.75 5.77
CA CYS A 75 15.56 2.49 6.71
C CYS A 75 16.43 3.32 7.66
N TYR A 76 16.00 4.55 7.95
CA TYR A 76 16.50 5.32 9.08
C TYR A 76 15.35 5.54 10.06
N CYS A 77 15.45 4.93 11.24
CA CYS A 77 14.54 5.26 12.34
C CYS A 77 15.01 6.58 12.94
N ARG A 78 14.29 7.67 12.70
CA ARG A 78 14.54 8.95 13.38
C ARG A 78 13.72 8.96 14.66
N ASN A 79 14.39 8.86 15.80
CA ASN A 79 13.74 9.09 17.09
C ASN A 79 13.32 10.57 17.14
N SER A 80 12.02 10.81 17.21
CA SER A 80 11.50 12.13 17.55
C SER A 80 11.48 12.19 19.07
N SER A 81 12.43 12.93 19.63
CA SER A 81 12.49 13.27 21.05
C SER A 81 11.38 14.24 21.44
#